data_AF-A0A3S1SNU6-F1
#
_entry.id   AF-A0A3S1SNU6-F1
#
_cell.length_a   1.000
_cell.length_b   1.000
_cell.length_c   1.000
_cell.angle_alpha   90.00
_cell.angle_beta   90.00
_cell.angle_gamma   90.00
#
_symmetry.space_group_name_H-M   'P 1'
#
loop_
_entity.id
_entity.type
_entity.pdbx_description
1 polymer ?
#
loop_
_entity_poly.entity_id
_entity_poly.type
_entity_poly.pdbx_seq_one_letter_code
_entity_poly.pdbx_strand_id
1 'polypeptide(L)' 'MLNACANQDGWAGRKQFVTVGNLDIAYVEITGAEPALLLVHGFTDTSRSFSLLAPYLAGPAVL' A
#
# COMPACT_ATOMS: atom_id res chain seq x y z
N MET A 1 21.15 -10.51 6.21
CA MET A 1 19.82 -11.16 6.13
C MET A 1 18.75 -10.11 5.81
N LEU A 2 18.80 -9.47 4.63
CA LEU A 2 17.82 -8.47 4.18
C LEU A 2 17.30 -8.92 2.81
N ASN A 3 16.65 -10.08 2.77
CA ASN A 3 16.04 -10.58 1.55
C ASN A 3 14.76 -11.35 1.91
N ALA A 4 13.91 -10.75 2.73
CA ALA A 4 12.49 -11.10 2.71
C ALA A 4 11.96 -10.48 1.41
N CYS A 5 12.01 -11.30 0.37
CA CYS A 5 11.52 -11.05 -0.98
C CYS A 5 10.31 -10.11 -0.95
N ALA A 6 10.36 -9.05 -1.74
CA ALA A 6 9.24 -8.19 -2.03
C ALA A 6 8.14 -9.03 -2.71
N ASN A 7 7.39 -9.74 -1.87
CA ASN A 7 6.49 -10.80 -2.28
C ASN A 7 5.15 -10.17 -2.67
N GLN A 8 4.96 -10.00 -3.98
CA GLN A 8 3.71 -9.47 -4.54
C GLN A 8 2.52 -10.40 -4.28
N ASP A 9 2.76 -11.70 -4.02
CA ASP A 9 1.69 -12.70 -3.86
C ASP A 9 0.75 -12.36 -2.70
N GLY A 10 1.28 -11.77 -1.63
CA GLY A 10 0.49 -11.34 -0.47
C GLY A 10 -0.21 -9.99 -0.63
N TRP A 11 0.11 -9.22 -1.68
CA TRP A 11 -0.36 -7.82 -1.81
C TRP A 11 -1.87 -7.73 -1.98
N ALA A 12 -2.48 -8.67 -2.71
CA ALA A 12 -3.92 -8.69 -2.93
C ALA A 12 -4.70 -8.89 -1.62
N GLY A 13 -4.17 -9.69 -0.69
CA GLY A 13 -4.79 -9.96 0.61
C GLY A 13 -4.76 -8.78 1.57
N ARG A 14 -3.99 -7.73 1.27
CA ARG A 14 -3.91 -6.50 2.09
C ARG A 14 -4.92 -5.43 1.68
N LYS A 15 -5.72 -5.68 0.64
CA LYS A 15 -6.72 -4.72 0.17
C LYS A 15 -7.81 -4.55 1.23
N GLN A 16 -8.06 -3.31 1.57
CA GLN A 16 -9.22 -2.85 2.30
C GLN A 16 -10.14 -2.09 1.34
N PHE A 17 -11.36 -1.87 1.78
CA PHE A 17 -12.37 -1.14 1.01
C PHE A 17 -12.96 -0.05 1.89
N VAL A 18 -13.16 1.12 1.30
CA VAL A 18 -13.95 2.20 1.90
C VAL A 18 -15.04 2.59 0.92
N THR A 19 -16.26 2.72 1.42
CA THR A 19 -17.39 3.20 0.61
C THR A 19 -17.43 4.72 0.68
N VAL A 20 -17.35 5.38 -0.46
CA VAL A 20 -17.48 6.84 -0.60
C VAL A 20 -18.65 7.12 -1.54
N GLY A 21 -19.77 7.57 -0.96
CA GLY A 21 -21.04 7.70 -1.69
C GLY A 21 -21.56 6.33 -2.13
N ASN A 22 -21.61 6.09 -3.44
CA ASN A 22 -22.01 4.82 -4.05
C ASN A 22 -20.85 4.03 -4.66
N LEU A 23 -19.60 4.42 -4.36
CA LEU A 23 -18.40 3.79 -4.90
C LEU A 23 -17.62 3.10 -3.79
N ASP A 24 -17.25 1.84 -4.02
CA ASP A 24 -16.27 1.13 -3.18
C ASP A 24 -14.86 1.36 -3.74
N ILE A 25 -14.02 1.99 -2.93
CA ILE A 25 -12.62 2.26 -3.25
C ILE A 25 -11.75 1.22 -2.56
N ALA A 26 -11.04 0.42 -3.36
CA ALA A 26 -10.02 -0.49 -2.84
C ALA A 26 -8.72 0.25 -2.56
N TYR A 27 -8.18 0.11 -1.35
CA TYR A 27 -6.90 0.69 -0.95
C TYR A 27 -6.06 -0.33 -0.18
N VAL A 28 -4.78 -0.02 0.03
CA VAL A 28 -3.89 -0.79 0.91
C VAL A 28 -3.35 0.17 1.94
N GLU A 29 -3.53 -0.15 3.21
CA GLU A 29 -2.98 0.61 4.32
C GLU A 29 -1.73 -0.08 4.87
N ILE A 30 -0.70 0.72 5.14
CA ILE A 30 0.51 0.29 5.81
C ILE A 30 0.71 1.27 6.96
N THR A 31 0.64 0.78 8.19
CA THR A 31 0.88 1.58 9.39
C THR A 31 2.28 2.18 9.34
N GLY A 32 2.40 3.48 9.59
CA GLY A 32 3.65 4.22 9.47
C GLY A 32 3.58 5.58 10.16
N ALA A 33 4.64 6.37 10.03
CA ALA A 33 4.75 7.69 10.65
C ALA A 33 4.04 8.78 9.85
N GLU A 34 3.61 9.83 10.56
CA GLU A 34 3.12 11.07 9.96
C GLU A 34 4.28 11.92 9.37
N PRO A 35 4.05 12.69 8.30
CA PRO A 35 2.78 12.86 7.59
C PRO A 35 2.45 11.64 6.72
N ALA A 36 1.15 11.30 6.64
CA ALA A 36 0.67 10.22 5.78
C ALA A 36 1.11 10.41 4.30
N LEU A 37 1.65 9.34 3.71
CA LEU A 37 2.01 9.28 2.29
C LEU A 37 0.92 8.55 1.50
N LEU A 38 0.30 9.25 0.54
CA LEU A 38 -0.68 8.66 -0.38
C LEU A 38 -0.05 8.36 -1.74
N LEU A 39 -0.14 7.11 -2.18
CA LEU A 39 0.33 6.67 -3.49
C LEU A 39 -0.86 6.40 -4.42
N VAL A 40 -0.88 7.06 -5.58
CA VAL A 40 -1.95 6.95 -6.58
C VAL A 40 -1.37 6.35 -7.85
N HIS A 41 -1.96 5.27 -8.33
CA HIS A 41 -1.51 4.60 -9.54
C HIS A 41 -1.98 5.32 -10.82
N GLY A 42 -1.34 5.02 -11.94
CA GLY A 42 -1.70 5.55 -13.25
C GLY A 42 -2.87 4.81 -13.91
N PHE A 43 -3.14 5.20 -15.16
CA PHE A 43 -4.13 4.55 -16.02
C PHE A 43 -3.78 3.06 -16.22
N THR A 44 -4.77 2.17 -16.21
CA THR A 44 -4.66 0.70 -16.28
C THR A 44 -3.93 -0.03 -15.14
N ASP A 45 -3.20 0.70 -14.29
CA ASP A 45 -2.51 0.11 -13.15
C ASP A 45 -3.45 -0.14 -11.96
N THR A 46 -2.91 -0.77 -10.91
CA THR A 46 -3.55 -0.90 -9.60
C THR A 46 -2.51 -0.62 -8.50
N SER A 47 -2.93 -0.64 -7.23
CA SER A 47 -2.00 -0.51 -6.10
C SER A 47 -0.84 -1.52 -6.09
N ARG A 48 -0.95 -2.63 -6.86
CA ARG A 48 0.12 -3.64 -7.01
C ARG A 48 1.43 -3.04 -7.54
N SER A 49 1.39 -1.99 -8.35
CA SER A 49 2.60 -1.32 -8.85
C SER A 49 3.51 -0.79 -7.73
N PHE A 50 2.95 -0.53 -6.54
CA PHE A 50 3.70 -0.06 -5.38
C PHE A 50 4.20 -1.18 -4.46
N SER A 51 3.86 -2.44 -4.72
CA SER A 51 4.15 -3.57 -3.82
C SER A 51 5.63 -3.75 -3.48
N LEU A 52 6.51 -3.42 -4.44
CA LEU A 52 7.96 -3.50 -4.25
C LEU A 52 8.56 -2.24 -3.60
N LEU A 53 7.90 -1.09 -3.73
CA LEU A 53 8.36 0.19 -3.19
C LEU A 53 7.88 0.42 -1.76
N ALA A 54 6.66 0.00 -1.46
CA ALA A 54 5.98 0.24 -0.20
C ALA A 54 6.79 -0.12 1.06
N PRO A 55 7.54 -1.23 1.13
CA PRO A 55 8.37 -1.54 2.30
C PRO A 55 9.46 -0.51 2.63
N TYR A 56 9.89 0.28 1.63
CA TYR A 56 10.93 1.29 1.79
C TYR A 56 10.38 2.69 2.03
N LEU A 57 9.07 2.87 1.85
CA LEU A 57 8.37 4.15 2.01
C LEU A 57 7.66 4.25 3.37
N ALA A 58 7.45 3.12 4.05
CA ALA A 58 7.06 3.13 5.46
C ALA A 58 8.21 3.74 6.27
N GLY A 59 8.09 5.02 6.63
CA GLY A 59 9.06 5.71 7.47
C GLY A 59 9.24 4.99 8.82
N PRO A 60 10.33 5.28 9.56
CA PRO A 60 10.52 4.69 10.89
C PRO A 60 9.31 4.98 11.76
N ALA A 61 8.65 3.94 12.26
CA ALA A 61 7.51 4.09 13.16
C ALA A 61 7.96 4.91 14.38
N VAL A 62 7.25 6.00 14.67
CA VAL A 62 7.39 6.70 15.96
C VAL A 62 6.62 5.85 16.96
N LEU A 63 7.36 5.20 17.88
CA LEU A 63 6.80 4.41 18.98
C LEU A 63 6.07 5.30 19.99
#